data_AF-A0A645DYE2-F1
#
_entry.id   AF-A0A645DYE2-F1
#
_cell.length_a   1.000
_cell.length_b   1.000
_cell.length_c   1.000
_cell.angle_alpha   90.00
_cell.angle_beta   90.00
_cell.angle_gamma   90.00
#
_symmetry.space_group_name_H-M   'P 1'
#
loop_
_entity.id
_entity.type
_entity.pdbx_description
1 polymer ?
#
loop_
_entity_poly.entity_id
_entity_poly.type
_entity_poly.pdbx_seq_one_letter_code
_entity_poly.pdbx_strand_id
1 'polypeptide(L)'
;MRTYDSANFNLTEAVSRGIWQSWSFGPPLLDENGGKLSEFNSTLTDRHPRSSIGYYAPGHYCFVIVDGRQKNYSIGMNLTELSALFESLGCKQAYNFDGGATAVMIFQGNVINQPYKGGRESGDIIYFN
;
A
#
# COMPACT_ATOMS: atom_id res chain seq x y z
N MET A 1 4.95 -11.05 -5.89
CA MET A 1 4.78 -9.62 -6.23
C MET A 1 6.15 -9.02 -6.49
N ARG A 2 6.27 -8.00 -7.35
CA ARG A 2 7.46 -7.16 -7.47
C ARG A 2 7.02 -5.70 -7.58
N THR A 3 7.78 -4.82 -6.95
CA THR A 3 7.65 -3.36 -7.07
C THR A 3 8.74 -2.86 -8.02
N TYR A 4 8.47 -1.76 -8.70
CA TYR A 4 9.42 -1.16 -9.64
C TYR A 4 9.42 0.35 -9.42
N ASP A 5 10.59 0.96 -9.54
CA ASP A 5 10.67 2.41 -9.72
C ASP A 5 10.11 2.76 -11.10
N SER A 6 9.36 3.87 -11.17
CA SER A 6 8.71 4.31 -12.42
C SER A 6 9.71 4.55 -13.56
N ALA A 7 10.94 4.98 -13.26
CA ALA A 7 11.97 5.23 -14.26
C ALA A 7 12.61 3.92 -14.79
N ASN A 8 12.47 2.81 -14.06
CA ASN A 8 13.16 1.55 -14.35
C ASN A 8 12.20 0.42 -14.78
N PHE A 9 10.92 0.72 -15.05
CA PHE A 9 9.96 -0.28 -15.47
C PHE A 9 10.05 -0.58 -16.97
N ASN A 10 10.27 -1.85 -17.33
CA ASN A 10 10.25 -2.34 -18.71
C ASN A 10 9.00 -3.19 -18.98
N LEU A 11 8.07 -2.66 -19.78
CA LEU A 11 6.81 -3.33 -20.11
C LEU A 11 7.03 -4.64 -20.88
N THR A 12 7.94 -4.63 -21.87
CA THR A 12 8.21 -5.81 -22.70
C THR A 12 8.74 -6.97 -21.86
N GLU A 13 9.62 -6.70 -20.92
CA GLU A 13 10.11 -7.70 -19.97
C GLU A 13 9.01 -8.18 -19.02
N ALA A 14 8.16 -7.27 -18.51
CA ALA A 14 7.05 -7.64 -17.64
C ALA A 14 6.06 -8.58 -18.35
N VAL A 15 5.73 -8.28 -19.61
CA VAL A 15 4.86 -9.12 -20.45
C VAL A 15 5.50 -10.46 -20.76
N SER A 16 6.78 -10.50 -21.14
CA SER A 16 7.47 -11.77 -21.43
C SER A 16 7.56 -12.69 -20.22
N ARG A 17 7.54 -12.12 -19.01
CA ARG A 17 7.49 -12.85 -17.73
C ARG A 17 6.08 -13.29 -17.31
N GLY A 18 5.06 -13.00 -18.11
CA GLY A 18 3.68 -13.41 -17.85
C GLY A 18 2.99 -12.62 -16.73
N ILE A 19 3.20 -11.29 -16.67
CA ILE A 19 2.47 -10.44 -15.72
C ILE A 19 0.95 -10.61 -15.88
N TRP A 20 0.27 -10.88 -14.77
CA TRP A 20 -1.19 -11.05 -14.75
C TRP A 20 -1.93 -9.75 -14.44
N GLN A 21 -1.43 -8.99 -13.47
CA GLN A 21 -2.01 -7.72 -13.01
C GLN A 21 -0.91 -6.71 -12.73
N SER A 22 -1.21 -5.43 -12.96
CA SER A 22 -0.35 -4.30 -12.61
C SER A 22 -1.18 -3.20 -11.95
N TRP A 23 -0.53 -2.48 -11.03
CA TRP A 23 -1.10 -1.31 -10.35
C TRP A 23 -0.06 -0.19 -10.38
N SER A 24 -0.52 1.06 -10.52
CA SER A 24 0.35 2.23 -10.57
C SER A 24 -0.10 3.23 -9.52
N PHE A 25 0.60 3.25 -8.40
CA PHE A 25 0.40 4.18 -7.29
C PHE A 25 1.78 4.56 -6.73
N GLY A 26 2.05 4.19 -5.49
CA GLY A 26 3.36 4.27 -4.88
C GLY A 26 3.37 5.10 -3.61
N PRO A 27 4.55 5.21 -2.99
CA PRO A 27 5.82 4.58 -3.39
C PRO A 27 5.92 3.10 -2.96
N PRO A 28 6.96 2.36 -3.41
CA PRO A 28 7.41 1.16 -2.69
C PRO A 28 7.76 1.50 -1.24
N LEU A 29 7.56 0.54 -0.35
CA LEU A 29 7.74 0.72 1.08
C LEU A 29 8.95 -0.03 1.63
N LEU A 30 9.51 -0.99 0.91
CA LEU A 30 10.72 -1.73 1.31
C LEU A 30 11.73 -1.72 0.16
N ASP A 31 13.01 -1.86 0.51
CA ASP A 31 14.09 -2.11 -0.44
C ASP A 31 14.07 -3.55 -0.98
N GLU A 32 15.02 -3.88 -1.86
CA GLU A 32 15.15 -5.20 -2.47
C GLU A 32 15.42 -6.35 -1.49
N ASN A 33 15.93 -6.02 -0.29
CA ASN A 33 16.25 -6.97 0.78
C ASN A 33 15.12 -7.05 1.83
N GLY A 34 14.03 -6.30 1.66
CA GLY A 34 12.92 -6.20 2.62
C GLY A 34 13.19 -5.24 3.77
N GLY A 35 14.24 -4.42 3.69
CA GLY A 35 14.55 -3.37 4.65
C GLY A 35 13.65 -2.14 4.47
N LYS A 36 13.37 -1.42 5.55
CA LYS A 36 12.60 -0.17 5.48
C LYS A 36 13.33 0.91 4.69
N LEU A 37 12.57 1.80 4.07
CA LEU A 37 13.06 3.01 3.40
C LEU A 37 12.95 4.22 4.32
N SER A 38 13.97 5.08 4.29
CA SER A 38 13.97 6.36 5.02
C SER A 38 13.53 7.54 4.15
N GLU A 39 13.62 7.40 2.82
CA GLU A 39 13.30 8.44 1.85
C GLU A 39 12.37 7.87 0.78
N PHE A 40 11.47 8.73 0.30
CA PHE A 40 10.47 8.35 -0.68
C PHE A 40 10.39 9.41 -1.77
N ASN A 41 10.29 8.96 -3.01
CA ASN A 41 9.94 9.83 -4.13
C ASN A 41 8.43 10.13 -4.11
N SER A 42 8.00 10.93 -3.13
CA SER A 42 6.61 11.34 -2.95
C SER A 42 6.54 12.70 -2.27
N THR A 43 5.59 13.53 -2.70
CA THR A 43 5.27 14.79 -2.02
C THR A 43 4.44 14.59 -0.75
N LEU A 44 3.99 13.36 -0.47
CA LEU A 44 3.16 13.01 0.68
C LEU A 44 4.00 12.72 1.93
N THR A 45 4.67 13.75 2.46
CA THR A 45 5.48 13.64 3.68
C THR A 45 4.64 13.56 4.95
N ASP A 46 3.41 14.04 4.91
CA ASP A 46 2.51 14.11 6.07
C ASP A 46 1.82 12.78 6.39
N ARG A 47 1.24 12.73 7.59
CA ARG A 47 0.43 11.62 8.06
C ARG A 47 -0.93 11.61 7.37
N HIS A 48 -1.28 10.46 6.81
CA HIS A 48 -2.56 10.29 6.11
C HIS A 48 -3.18 8.93 6.44
N PRO A 49 -4.49 8.75 6.18
CA PRO A 49 -5.03 7.43 5.99
C PRO A 49 -4.30 6.74 4.83
N ARG A 50 -3.94 5.47 4.99
CA ARG A 50 -3.15 4.70 4.02
C ARG A 50 -3.85 3.39 3.71
N SER A 51 -3.72 2.93 2.47
CA SER A 51 -4.00 1.56 2.09
C SER A 51 -2.75 0.98 1.42
N SER A 52 -2.40 -0.26 1.75
CA SER A 52 -1.11 -0.82 1.36
C SER A 52 -1.11 -2.33 1.40
N ILE A 53 -0.20 -2.92 0.62
CA ILE A 53 0.00 -4.37 0.52
C ILE A 53 1.44 -4.74 0.86
N GLY A 54 1.61 -5.82 1.59
CA GLY A 54 2.85 -6.53 1.84
C GLY A 54 2.82 -7.91 1.21
N TYR A 55 3.99 -8.43 0.86
CA TYR A 55 4.17 -9.73 0.24
C TYR A 55 5.24 -10.53 0.97
N TYR A 56 4.90 -11.76 1.36
CA TYR A 56 5.81 -12.70 2.00
C TYR A 56 6.38 -13.72 1.00
N ALA A 57 5.49 -14.35 0.24
CA ALA A 57 5.76 -15.45 -0.69
C ALA A 57 4.53 -15.65 -1.61
N PRO A 58 4.63 -16.45 -2.69
CA PRO A 58 3.48 -16.68 -3.57
C PRO A 58 2.25 -17.15 -2.79
N GLY A 59 1.12 -16.46 -2.97
CA GLY A 59 -0.13 -16.75 -2.26
C GLY A 59 -0.22 -16.22 -0.83
N HIS A 60 0.83 -15.60 -0.28
CA HIS A 60 0.83 -15.08 1.09
C HIS A 60 1.13 -13.58 1.11
N TYR A 61 0.11 -12.81 1.47
CA TYR A 61 0.09 -11.35 1.44
C TYR A 61 -0.39 -10.80 2.79
N CYS A 62 0.03 -9.57 3.09
CA CYS A 62 -0.47 -8.77 4.21
C CYS A 62 -1.17 -7.54 3.64
N PHE A 63 -2.35 -7.19 4.15
CA PHE A 63 -2.99 -5.93 3.82
C PHE A 63 -3.03 -5.05 5.05
N VAL A 64 -2.61 -3.80 4.90
CA VAL A 64 -2.63 -2.83 5.99
C VAL A 64 -3.49 -1.65 5.56
N ILE A 65 -4.52 -1.39 6.38
CA ILE A 65 -5.32 -0.19 6.33
C ILE A 65 -5.01 0.68 7.54
N VAL A 66 -4.80 1.97 7.29
CA VAL A 66 -4.52 2.97 8.32
C VAL A 66 -5.59 4.04 8.20
N ASP A 67 -6.40 4.22 9.23
CA ASP A 67 -7.27 5.39 9.32
C ASP A 67 -6.46 6.64 9.65
N GLY A 68 -7.00 7.83 9.38
CA GLY A 68 -6.27 9.07 9.65
C GLY A 68 -7.14 10.32 9.55
N ARG A 69 -6.52 11.48 9.84
CA ARG A 69 -7.17 12.81 9.84
C ARG A 69 -8.35 12.94 10.83
N GLN A 70 -8.35 12.16 11.91
CA GLN A 70 -9.42 12.12 12.92
C GLN A 70 -8.84 12.40 14.32
N LYS A 71 -9.03 13.63 14.82
CA LYS A 71 -8.35 14.22 16.00
C LYS A 71 -8.33 13.35 17.25
N ASN A 72 -9.36 12.52 17.48
CA ASN A 72 -9.52 11.71 18.69
C ASN A 72 -9.53 10.19 18.42
N TYR A 73 -9.12 9.76 17.22
CA TYR A 73 -9.17 8.35 16.83
C TYR A 73 -7.88 7.92 16.14
N SER A 74 -7.58 8.50 14.98
CA SER A 74 -6.34 8.24 14.26
C SER A 74 -5.88 9.47 13.50
N ILE A 75 -4.60 9.81 13.67
CA ILE A 75 -3.93 10.86 12.91
C ILE A 75 -3.32 10.34 11.60
N GLY A 76 -3.25 9.02 11.41
CA GLY A 76 -2.65 8.38 10.25
C GLY A 76 -1.14 8.17 10.37
N MET A 77 -0.55 7.58 9.33
CA MET A 77 0.88 7.29 9.23
C MET A 77 1.52 8.09 8.09
N ASN A 78 2.77 8.50 8.32
CA ASN A 78 3.65 8.89 7.22
C ASN A 78 4.26 7.64 6.56
N LEU A 79 4.98 7.83 5.45
CA LEU A 79 5.52 6.71 4.68
C LEU A 79 6.65 5.96 5.41
N THR A 80 7.48 6.66 6.19
CA THR A 80 8.57 6.06 6.96
C THR A 80 8.03 5.13 8.06
N GLU A 81 6.96 5.54 8.74
CA GLU A 81 6.29 4.71 9.75
C GLU A 81 5.62 3.50 9.11
N LEU A 82 4.94 3.68 7.98
CA LEU A 82 4.29 2.60 7.26
C LEU A 82 5.33 1.59 6.75
N SER A 83 6.47 2.07 6.25
CA SER A 83 7.61 1.26 5.84
C SER A 83 8.20 0.45 7.00
N ALA A 84 8.46 1.10 8.13
CA ALA A 84 8.93 0.43 9.35
C ALA A 84 7.93 -0.63 9.86
N LEU A 85 6.63 -0.39 9.72
CA LEU A 85 5.60 -1.37 10.04
C LEU A 85 5.73 -2.61 9.15
N PHE A 86 5.85 -2.47 7.83
CA PHE A 86 5.99 -3.62 6.93
C PHE A 86 7.28 -4.41 7.12
N GLU A 87 8.39 -3.72 7.44
CA GLU A 87 9.64 -4.37 7.85
C GLU A 87 9.39 -5.20 9.13
N SER A 88 8.74 -4.61 10.14
CA SER A 88 8.45 -5.32 11.41
C SER A 88 7.51 -6.51 11.24
N LEU A 89 6.59 -6.44 10.26
CA LEU A 89 5.69 -7.53 9.89
C LEU A 89 6.39 -8.64 9.10
N GLY A 90 7.66 -8.46 8.71
CA GLY A 90 8.47 -9.46 8.00
C GLY A 90 8.18 -9.57 6.50
N CYS A 91 7.60 -8.54 5.90
CA CYS A 91 7.32 -8.55 4.46
C CYS A 91 8.62 -8.50 3.65
N LYS A 92 8.69 -9.24 2.54
CA LYS A 92 9.83 -9.16 1.60
C LYS A 92 9.71 -7.98 0.64
N GLN A 93 8.49 -7.57 0.37
CA GLN A 93 8.15 -6.45 -0.50
C GLN A 93 6.89 -5.80 0.04
N ALA A 94 6.77 -4.47 -0.05
CA ALA A 94 5.55 -3.76 0.29
C ALA A 94 5.35 -2.52 -0.59
N TYR A 95 4.10 -2.12 -0.79
CA TYR A 95 3.71 -1.05 -1.70
C TYR A 95 2.53 -0.25 -1.15
N ASN A 96 2.61 1.08 -1.27
CA ASN A 96 1.54 1.99 -0.91
C ASN A 96 0.58 2.22 -2.08
N PHE A 97 -0.73 2.19 -1.81
CA PHE A 97 -1.79 2.52 -2.76
C PHE A 97 -2.36 3.92 -2.52
N ASP A 98 -3.42 4.29 -3.24
CA ASP A 98 -4.19 5.49 -2.91
C ASP A 98 -4.72 5.42 -1.47
N GLY A 99 -4.82 6.59 -0.85
CA GLY A 99 -5.17 6.72 0.55
C GLY A 99 -6.11 7.90 0.79
N GLY A 100 -6.06 8.47 1.99
CA GLY A 100 -7.03 9.50 2.34
C GLY A 100 -8.45 8.92 2.41
N ALA A 101 -9.40 9.51 1.68
CA ALA A 101 -10.80 9.08 1.73
C ALA A 101 -11.07 7.74 0.99
N THR A 102 -10.14 7.26 0.16
CA THR A 102 -10.25 5.93 -0.49
C THR A 102 -9.61 4.82 0.33
N ALA A 103 -9.01 5.12 1.48
CA ALA A 103 -8.53 4.11 2.41
C ALA A 103 -9.73 3.40 3.07
N VAL A 104 -10.18 2.33 2.41
CA VAL A 104 -11.30 1.49 2.85
C VAL A 104 -10.92 0.03 2.69
N MET A 105 -11.19 -0.78 3.72
CA MET A 105 -11.07 -2.23 3.65
C MET A 105 -12.41 -2.88 3.97
N ILE A 106 -12.81 -3.83 3.12
CA ILE A 106 -14.04 -4.60 3.29
C ILE A 106 -13.66 -6.04 3.57
N PHE A 107 -14.22 -6.61 4.63
CA PHE A 107 -14.08 -8.02 4.97
C PHE A 107 -15.45 -8.63 5.24
N GLN A 108 -15.76 -9.72 4.56
CA GLN A 108 -17.06 -10.42 4.65
C GLN A 108 -18.27 -9.46 4.49
N GLY A 109 -18.19 -8.56 3.50
CA GLY A 109 -19.25 -7.60 3.19
C GLY A 109 -19.34 -6.38 4.12
N ASN A 110 -18.45 -6.28 5.12
CA ASN A 110 -18.46 -5.18 6.08
C ASN A 110 -17.21 -4.31 5.92
N VAL A 111 -17.38 -2.99 5.99
CA VAL A 111 -16.24 -2.06 6.15
C VAL A 111 -15.65 -2.29 7.55
N ILE A 112 -14.35 -2.54 7.63
CA ILE A 112 -13.69 -2.89 8.90
C ILE A 112 -12.80 -1.80 9.49
N ASN A 113 -12.66 -0.67 8.79
CA ASN A 113 -11.98 0.53 9.29
C ASN A 113 -12.97 1.68 9.49
N GLN A 114 -12.50 2.85 9.93
CA GLN A 114 -13.30 4.08 10.04
C GLN A 114 -12.85 5.12 8.99
N PRO A 115 -13.36 5.06 7.75
CA PRO A 115 -12.92 5.90 6.65
C PRO A 115 -13.08 7.39 6.96
N TYR A 116 -12.11 8.19 6.53
CA TYR A 116 -12.17 9.64 6.72
C TYR A 116 -13.42 10.23 6.03
N LYS A 117 -14.29 10.88 6.81
CA LYS A 117 -15.59 11.44 6.38
C LYS A 117 -16.52 10.39 5.72
N GLY A 118 -16.43 9.12 6.12
CA GLY A 118 -17.24 8.03 5.54
C GLY A 118 -16.70 7.48 4.21
N GLY A 119 -15.55 7.98 3.75
CA GLY A 119 -14.89 7.54 2.53
C GLY A 119 -15.32 8.32 1.28
N ARG A 120 -14.81 7.92 0.12
CA ARG A 120 -15.24 8.40 -1.19
C ARG A 120 -15.27 7.26 -2.20
N GLU A 121 -16.02 7.44 -3.29
CA GLU A 121 -16.01 6.51 -4.42
C GLU A 121 -14.61 6.39 -5.04
N SER A 122 -14.26 5.17 -5.43
CA SER A 122 -13.05 4.82 -6.19
C SER A 122 -13.43 3.97 -7.39
N GLY A 123 -12.66 4.08 -8.47
CA GLY A 123 -12.93 3.34 -9.72
C GLY A 123 -12.36 1.91 -9.73
N ASP A 124 -11.49 1.60 -8.78
CA ASP A 124 -10.66 0.41 -8.73
C ASP A 124 -10.55 -0.14 -7.31
N ILE A 125 -10.44 -1.47 -7.22
CA ILE A 125 -10.27 -2.22 -5.97
C ILE A 125 -9.29 -3.37 -6.20
N ILE A 126 -8.70 -3.85 -5.11
CA ILE A 126 -8.06 -5.17 -5.07
C ILE A 126 -9.01 -6.10 -4.34
N TYR A 127 -9.40 -7.18 -5.02
CA TYR A 127 -10.39 -8.14 -4.54
C TYR A 127 -9.78 -9.54 -4.48
N PHE A 128 -10.08 -10.25 -3.40
CA PHE A 128 -9.76 -11.67 -3.22
C PHE A 128 -11.06 -12.43 -2.95
N ASN A 129 -11.20 -13.60 -3.57
CA ASN A 129 -12.34 -14.49 -3.39
C ASN A 129 -11.97 -15.67 -2.51
#